data_AF-A0A957CA92-F1
#
_entry.id   AF-A0A957CA92-F1
#
_cell.length_a   1.000
_cell.length_b   1.000
_cell.length_c   1.000
_cell.angle_alpha   90.00
_cell.angle_beta   90.00
_cell.angle_gamma   90.00
#
_symmetry.space_group_name_H-M   'P 1'
#
loop_
_entity.id
_entity.type
_entity.pdbx_description
1 polymer ?
#
loop_
_entity_poly.entity_id
_entity_poly.type
_entity_poly.pdbx_seq_one_letter_code
_entity_poly.pdbx_strand_id
1 'polypeptide(L)'
;MTESSNQKPRSAHSLSKSELRASLLLPILITIGIWAAGLVLYLVTPGEFNTAVALFISLSLLAFLLYWTRNAEKRLRITAVVIAIPALMGISLGLIRGRVSDTLLGVGLTFLLLFLYRTFNTPISYRVAFRRFRAGDMDTALDLVDKAIAARPDFWESYQLRALIFLTNLDFSRAERSAKEAIARKPNAHPVYNTLGQVYLAEAKFDKAAASFAQALDLEAGNAIYRYHLGLCQFRQEDYREAAASFIDAIGRSLRFLEYELQAHYYLWRSLQALNDPEQAATVHEKMQAFVDGVPLIEAQLTDQPDYPHLPYLQADLADLRQQF
;
A
#
# COMPACT_ATOMS: atom_id res chain seq x y z
N MET A 1 -0.33 45.58 -19.71
CA MET A 1 0.09 45.00 -21.00
C MET A 1 1.50 44.50 -20.78
N THR A 2 1.82 43.21 -20.65
CA THR A 2 1.30 42.01 -21.31
C THR A 2 1.63 40.75 -20.46
N GLU A 3 0.61 39.89 -20.33
CA GLU A 3 0.64 38.41 -20.29
C GLU A 3 1.60 37.61 -19.37
N SER A 4 1.05 37.27 -18.20
CA SER A 4 0.87 35.91 -17.65
C SER A 4 1.55 34.74 -18.38
N SER A 5 2.62 34.18 -17.78
CA SER A 5 3.06 32.80 -18.05
C SER A 5 2.53 31.85 -16.96
N ASN A 6 1.22 31.57 -17.01
CA ASN A 6 0.59 30.55 -16.19
C ASN A 6 0.82 29.17 -16.82
N GLN A 7 2.01 28.58 -16.59
CA GLN A 7 2.22 27.16 -16.88
C GLN A 7 1.60 26.32 -15.77
N LYS A 8 0.35 25.92 -16.02
CA LYS A 8 -0.36 24.86 -15.31
C LYS A 8 0.54 23.62 -15.21
N PRO A 9 0.77 23.02 -14.04
CA PRO A 9 1.43 21.72 -13.97
C PRO A 9 0.58 20.72 -14.75
N ARG A 10 1.20 19.98 -15.67
CA ARG A 10 0.56 18.89 -16.41
C ARG A 10 -0.02 17.92 -15.37
N SER A 11 -1.35 17.93 -15.23
CA SER A 11 -2.08 16.94 -14.45
C SER A 11 -1.67 15.55 -14.92
N ALA A 12 -1.02 14.78 -14.05
CA ALA A 12 -0.89 13.35 -14.25
C ALA A 12 -2.31 12.80 -14.42
N HIS A 13 -2.61 12.27 -15.60
CA HIS A 13 -3.91 11.71 -15.92
C HIS A 13 -4.18 10.58 -14.92
N SER A 14 -5.04 10.82 -13.92
CA SER A 14 -5.51 9.80 -13.01
C SER A 14 -6.36 8.84 -13.83
N LEU A 15 -5.81 7.68 -14.19
CA LEU A 15 -6.53 6.65 -14.91
C LEU A 15 -7.76 6.27 -14.09
N SER A 16 -8.95 6.52 -14.64
CA SER A 16 -10.22 6.19 -14.02
C SER A 16 -10.30 4.68 -13.73
N LYS A 17 -11.14 4.25 -12.77
CA LYS A 17 -11.29 2.81 -12.42
C LYS A 17 -11.63 1.95 -13.65
N SER A 18 -12.29 2.49 -14.67
CA SER A 18 -12.55 1.83 -15.95
C SER A 18 -11.29 1.69 -16.80
N GLU A 19 -10.41 2.69 -16.83
CA GLU A 19 -9.12 2.63 -17.54
C GLU A 19 -8.13 1.71 -16.82
N LEU A 20 -8.14 1.67 -15.49
CA LEU A 20 -7.34 0.73 -14.69
C LEU A 20 -7.82 -0.72 -14.90
N ARG A 21 -9.14 -0.94 -14.92
CA ARG A 21 -9.74 -2.23 -15.30
C ARG A 21 -9.40 -2.60 -16.74
N ALA A 22 -9.48 -1.67 -17.69
CA ALA A 22 -9.11 -1.91 -19.08
C ALA A 22 -7.60 -2.22 -19.23
N SER A 23 -6.74 -1.57 -18.44
CA SER A 23 -5.28 -1.79 -18.45
C SER A 23 -4.86 -3.17 -17.96
N LEU A 24 -5.69 -3.83 -17.14
CA LEU A 24 -5.46 -5.17 -16.60
C LEU A 24 -6.24 -6.26 -17.34
N LEU A 25 -7.49 -5.98 -17.74
CA LEU A 25 -8.36 -6.93 -18.44
C LEU A 25 -7.94 -7.17 -19.88
N LEU A 26 -7.52 -6.12 -20.61
CA LEU A 26 -7.12 -6.25 -22.01
C LEU A 26 -5.91 -7.19 -22.18
N PRO A 27 -4.84 -7.11 -21.35
CA PRO A 27 -3.77 -8.11 -21.32
C PRO A 27 -4.23 -9.55 -21.12
N ILE A 28 -5.12 -9.75 -20.16
CA ILE A 28 -5.64 -11.07 -19.80
C ILE A 28 -6.47 -11.62 -20.97
N LEU A 29 -7.32 -10.80 -21.57
CA LEU A 29 -8.15 -11.18 -22.72
C LEU A 29 -7.31 -11.46 -23.98
N ILE A 30 -6.26 -10.68 -24.24
CA ILE A 30 -5.33 -10.93 -25.35
C ILE A 30 -4.58 -12.24 -25.12
N THR A 31 -4.09 -12.47 -23.91
CA THR A 31 -3.40 -13.71 -23.55
C THR A 31 -4.34 -14.91 -23.72
N ILE A 32 -5.54 -14.85 -23.14
CA ILE A 32 -6.58 -15.89 -23.30
C ILE A 32 -6.93 -16.10 -24.78
N GLY A 33 -7.05 -15.02 -25.57
CA GLY A 33 -7.35 -15.08 -26.99
C GLY A 33 -6.25 -15.78 -27.80
N ILE A 34 -4.98 -15.47 -27.53
CA ILE A 34 -3.82 -16.13 -28.16
C ILE A 34 -3.81 -17.63 -27.81
N TRP A 35 -4.09 -17.98 -26.55
CA TRP A 35 -4.17 -19.36 -26.09
C TRP A 35 -5.36 -20.12 -26.67
N ALA A 36 -6.54 -19.51 -26.72
CA ALA A 36 -7.73 -20.09 -27.30
C ALA A 36 -7.56 -20.32 -28.81
N ALA A 37 -6.96 -19.34 -29.53
CA ALA A 37 -6.63 -19.49 -30.94
C ALA A 37 -5.62 -20.62 -31.17
N GLY A 38 -4.57 -20.71 -30.34
CA GLY A 38 -3.60 -21.79 -30.39
C GLY A 38 -4.21 -23.17 -30.12
N LEU A 39 -5.09 -23.28 -29.13
CA LEU A 39 -5.82 -24.52 -28.83
C LEU A 39 -6.77 -24.91 -29.96
N VAL A 40 -7.50 -23.96 -30.54
CA VAL A 40 -8.38 -24.22 -31.69
C VAL A 40 -7.57 -24.70 -32.89
N LEU A 41 -6.45 -24.06 -33.22
CA LEU A 41 -5.54 -24.51 -34.28
C LEU A 41 -4.99 -25.92 -34.03
N TYR A 42 -4.64 -26.24 -32.78
CA TYR A 42 -4.19 -27.58 -32.41
C TYR A 42 -5.30 -28.64 -32.59
N LEU A 43 -6.53 -28.32 -32.16
CA LEU A 43 -7.67 -29.24 -32.25
C LEU A 43 -8.18 -29.43 -33.69
N VAL A 44 -8.13 -28.38 -34.51
CA VAL A 44 -8.65 -28.40 -35.90
C VAL A 44 -7.61 -28.94 -36.89
N THR A 45 -6.32 -28.64 -36.67
CA THR A 45 -5.23 -29.04 -37.58
C THR A 45 -4.05 -29.67 -36.82
N PRO A 46 -4.25 -30.81 -36.14
CA PRO A 46 -3.21 -31.42 -35.30
C PRO A 46 -1.94 -31.84 -36.07
N GLY A 47 -2.06 -32.15 -37.38
CA GLY A 47 -0.92 -32.50 -38.24
C GLY A 47 -0.08 -31.31 -38.71
N GLU A 48 -0.62 -30.10 -38.67
CA GLU A 48 0.05 -28.86 -39.12
C GLU A 48 0.50 -27.98 -37.94
N PHE A 49 0.11 -28.32 -36.72
CA PHE A 49 0.54 -27.65 -35.49
C PHE A 49 2.02 -27.95 -35.22
N ASN A 50 2.89 -27.29 -35.98
CA ASN A 50 4.32 -27.51 -35.99
C ASN A 50 5.04 -26.50 -35.07
N THR A 51 6.37 -26.59 -35.06
CA THR A 51 7.26 -25.68 -34.32
C THR A 51 7.01 -24.21 -34.62
N ALA A 52 6.58 -23.85 -35.83
CA ALA A 52 6.36 -22.45 -36.23
C ALA A 52 5.14 -21.84 -35.53
N VAL A 53 4.04 -22.59 -35.36
CA VAL A 53 2.83 -22.10 -34.67
C VAL A 53 3.08 -21.90 -33.17
N ALA A 54 3.76 -22.84 -32.52
CA ALA A 54 4.14 -22.73 -31.12
C ALA A 54 5.17 -21.61 -30.86
N LEU A 55 6.09 -21.38 -31.81
CA LEU A 55 7.04 -20.27 -31.76
C LEU A 55 6.32 -18.92 -31.93
N PHE A 56 5.35 -18.83 -32.85
CA PHE A 56 4.56 -17.63 -33.08
C PHE A 56 3.76 -17.21 -31.84
N ILE A 57 3.11 -18.16 -31.16
CA ILE A 57 2.38 -17.93 -29.91
C ILE A 57 3.31 -17.39 -28.81
N SER A 58 4.47 -18.03 -28.62
CA SER A 58 5.41 -17.62 -27.58
C SER A 58 6.12 -16.30 -27.88
N LEU A 59 6.44 -16.03 -29.15
CA LEU A 59 6.96 -14.73 -29.58
C LEU A 59 5.92 -13.62 -29.43
N SER A 60 4.64 -13.91 -29.70
CA SER A 60 3.53 -12.97 -29.50
C SER A 60 3.33 -12.64 -28.02
N LEU A 61 3.39 -13.65 -27.14
CA LEU A 61 3.33 -13.46 -25.69
C LEU A 61 4.56 -12.71 -25.15
N LEU A 62 5.76 -12.98 -25.68
CA LEU A 62 6.98 -12.26 -25.32
C LEU A 62 6.92 -10.79 -25.76
N ALA A 63 6.52 -10.51 -27.00
CA ALA A 63 6.34 -9.15 -27.51
C ALA A 63 5.28 -8.39 -26.70
N PHE A 64 4.20 -9.07 -26.31
CA PHE A 64 3.17 -8.53 -25.44
C PHE A 64 3.70 -8.21 -24.03
N LEU A 65 4.47 -9.11 -23.41
CA LEU A 65 5.11 -8.86 -22.12
C LEU A 65 6.09 -7.69 -22.18
N LEU A 66 6.87 -7.57 -23.26
CA LEU A 66 7.77 -6.44 -23.50
C LEU A 66 7.00 -5.12 -23.69
N TYR A 67 5.88 -5.15 -24.39
CA TYR A 67 4.99 -4.00 -24.56
C TYR A 67 4.35 -3.58 -23.23
N TRP A 68 3.84 -4.53 -22.44
CA TRP A 68 3.21 -4.27 -21.15
C TRP A 68 4.21 -3.74 -20.11
N THR A 69 5.41 -4.30 -20.09
CA THR A 69 6.49 -3.82 -19.21
C THR A 69 7.04 -2.45 -19.64
N ARG A 70 6.66 -1.89 -20.80
CA ARG A 70 7.12 -0.57 -21.29
C ARG A 70 6.83 0.59 -20.33
N ASN A 71 5.91 0.45 -19.39
CA ASN A 71 5.63 1.45 -18.35
C ASN A 71 6.19 1.09 -16.97
N ALA A 72 6.75 -0.11 -16.79
CA ALA A 72 7.37 -0.53 -15.54
C ALA A 72 8.79 0.08 -15.40
N GLU A 73 9.34 0.14 -14.19
CA GLU A 73 10.76 0.50 -13.99
C GLU A 73 11.67 -0.46 -14.77
N LYS A 74 12.75 0.06 -15.38
CA LYS A 74 13.65 -0.70 -16.28
C LYS A 74 14.12 -2.03 -15.68
N ARG A 75 14.38 -2.06 -14.37
CA ARG A 75 14.78 -3.27 -13.62
C ARG A 75 13.66 -4.30 -13.53
N LEU A 76 12.42 -3.88 -13.23
CA LEU A 76 11.26 -4.77 -13.23
C LEU A 76 10.95 -5.35 -14.62
N ARG A 77 11.23 -4.61 -15.70
CA ARG A 77 11.05 -5.13 -17.08
C ARG A 77 11.92 -6.35 -17.35
N ILE A 78 13.22 -6.22 -17.08
CA ILE A 78 14.19 -7.28 -17.37
C ILE A 78 13.88 -8.50 -16.50
N THR A 79 13.60 -8.30 -15.21
CA THR A 79 13.25 -9.40 -14.31
C THR A 79 11.96 -10.10 -14.73
N ALA A 80 10.90 -9.36 -15.08
CA ALA A 80 9.63 -9.95 -15.52
C ALA A 80 9.81 -10.82 -16.78
N VAL A 81 10.61 -10.36 -17.74
CA VAL A 81 10.95 -11.13 -18.95
C VAL A 81 11.72 -12.39 -18.58
N VAL A 82 12.78 -12.29 -17.78
CA VAL A 82 13.61 -13.43 -17.36
C VAL A 82 12.78 -14.48 -16.62
N ILE A 83 11.87 -14.05 -15.75
CA ILE A 83 10.98 -14.94 -15.00
C ILE A 83 9.96 -15.64 -15.91
N ALA A 84 9.48 -14.99 -16.97
CA ALA A 84 8.46 -15.53 -17.87
C ALA A 84 9.02 -16.51 -18.93
N ILE A 85 10.31 -16.45 -19.25
CA ILE A 85 10.96 -17.29 -20.27
C ILE A 85 10.70 -18.80 -20.06
N PRO A 86 10.85 -19.37 -18.85
CA PRO A 86 10.63 -20.81 -18.65
C PRO A 86 9.20 -21.26 -18.92
N ALA A 87 8.20 -20.45 -18.53
CA ALA A 87 6.80 -20.73 -18.86
C ALA A 87 6.60 -20.73 -20.37
N LEU A 88 7.04 -19.68 -21.07
CA LEU A 88 6.91 -19.58 -22.53
C LEU A 88 7.59 -20.76 -23.24
N MET A 89 8.80 -21.14 -22.83
CA MET A 89 9.53 -22.28 -23.39
C MET A 89 8.84 -23.61 -23.10
N GLY A 90 8.44 -23.86 -21.85
CA GLY A 90 7.79 -25.12 -21.46
C GLY A 90 6.45 -25.32 -22.17
N ILE A 91 5.69 -24.25 -22.31
CA ILE A 91 4.44 -24.20 -23.06
C ILE A 91 4.67 -24.53 -24.54
N SER A 92 5.64 -23.87 -25.20
CA SER A 92 5.96 -24.17 -26.60
C SER A 92 6.42 -25.62 -26.78
N LEU A 93 7.32 -26.10 -25.92
CA LEU A 93 7.86 -27.46 -26.02
C LEU A 93 6.79 -28.52 -25.75
N GLY A 94 5.91 -28.28 -24.78
CA GLY A 94 4.81 -29.18 -24.47
C GLY A 94 3.80 -29.30 -25.60
N LEU A 95 3.50 -28.19 -26.29
CA LEU A 95 2.65 -28.19 -27.48
C LEU A 95 3.33 -28.89 -28.67
N ILE A 96 4.61 -28.62 -28.93
CA ILE A 96 5.37 -29.22 -30.04
C ILE A 96 5.51 -30.74 -29.88
N ARG A 97 5.72 -31.21 -28.64
CA ARG A 97 6.01 -32.62 -28.35
C ARG A 97 4.79 -33.40 -27.89
N GLY A 98 3.62 -32.76 -27.76
CA GLY A 98 2.40 -33.36 -27.20
C GLY A 98 2.55 -33.83 -25.74
N ARG A 99 3.47 -33.24 -24.97
CA ARG A 99 3.80 -33.66 -23.60
C ARG A 99 3.44 -32.60 -22.57
N VAL A 100 2.40 -32.87 -21.79
CA VAL A 100 1.95 -32.00 -20.69
C VAL A 100 3.03 -31.81 -19.62
N SER A 101 3.95 -32.77 -19.45
CA SER A 101 5.09 -32.67 -18.52
C SER A 101 5.98 -31.46 -18.80
N ASP A 102 6.21 -31.13 -20.07
CA ASP A 102 7.11 -30.04 -20.47
C ASP A 102 6.47 -28.66 -20.14
N THR A 103 5.15 -28.56 -20.31
CA THR A 103 4.36 -27.38 -19.89
C THR A 103 4.38 -27.19 -18.38
N LEU A 104 4.14 -28.27 -17.62
CA LEU A 104 4.14 -28.22 -16.15
C LEU A 104 5.52 -27.84 -15.58
N LEU A 105 6.61 -28.34 -16.18
CA LEU A 105 7.97 -27.97 -15.78
C LEU A 105 8.26 -26.48 -16.01
N GLY A 106 7.89 -25.92 -17.16
CA GLY A 106 8.12 -24.50 -17.45
C GLY A 106 7.32 -23.56 -16.55
N VAL A 107 6.05 -23.89 -16.32
CA VAL A 107 5.18 -23.15 -15.38
C VAL A 107 5.70 -23.27 -13.96
N GLY A 108 6.06 -24.48 -13.51
CA GLY A 108 6.63 -24.72 -12.18
C GLY A 108 7.93 -23.95 -11.94
N LEU A 109 8.83 -23.92 -12.93
CA LEU A 109 10.08 -23.15 -12.86
C LEU A 109 9.81 -21.64 -12.81
N THR A 110 8.78 -21.15 -13.51
CA THR A 110 8.36 -19.75 -13.42
C THR A 110 7.84 -19.39 -12.03
N PHE A 111 7.01 -20.25 -11.43
CA PHE A 111 6.57 -20.07 -10.04
C PHE A 111 7.74 -20.11 -9.05
N LEU A 112 8.71 -20.99 -9.27
CA LEU A 112 9.93 -21.04 -8.47
C LEU A 112 10.74 -19.75 -8.61
N LEU A 113 10.95 -19.24 -9.83
CA LEU A 113 11.67 -17.98 -10.04
C LEU A 113 10.93 -16.77 -9.44
N LEU A 114 9.59 -16.73 -9.52
CA LEU A 114 8.79 -15.73 -8.83
C LEU A 114 8.96 -15.81 -7.31
N PHE A 115 8.95 -17.02 -6.76
CA PHE A 115 9.16 -17.27 -5.34
C PHE A 115 10.55 -16.83 -4.89
N LEU A 116 11.60 -17.21 -5.63
CA LEU A 116 12.99 -16.83 -5.35
C LEU A 116 13.16 -15.31 -5.50
N TYR A 117 12.64 -14.70 -6.57
CA TYR A 117 12.68 -13.25 -6.74
C TYR A 117 12.01 -12.54 -5.56
N ARG A 118 10.80 -12.94 -5.16
CA ARG A 118 10.13 -12.34 -3.99
C ARG A 118 10.94 -12.51 -2.71
N THR A 119 11.55 -13.69 -2.51
CA THR A 119 12.28 -14.04 -1.30
C THR A 119 13.62 -13.32 -1.19
N PHE A 120 14.36 -13.21 -2.29
CA PHE A 120 15.69 -12.61 -2.34
C PHE A 120 15.68 -11.12 -2.68
N ASN A 121 14.60 -10.59 -3.25
CA ASN A 121 14.49 -9.15 -3.52
C ASN A 121 14.28 -8.36 -2.22
N THR A 122 13.70 -8.97 -1.17
CA THR A 122 13.58 -8.32 0.14
C THR A 122 14.84 -8.56 0.96
N PRO A 123 15.57 -7.53 1.43
CA PRO A 123 16.74 -7.73 2.30
C PRO A 123 16.37 -8.54 3.54
N ILE A 124 17.16 -9.57 3.87
CA ILE A 124 16.92 -10.40 5.06
C ILE A 124 16.94 -9.53 6.32
N SER A 125 17.88 -8.59 6.37
CA SER A 125 18.00 -7.59 7.44
C SER A 125 16.72 -6.77 7.61
N TYR A 126 16.03 -6.39 6.53
CA TYR A 126 14.72 -5.72 6.62
C TYR A 126 13.65 -6.62 7.26
N ARG A 127 13.59 -7.91 6.88
CA ARG A 127 12.60 -8.83 7.44
C ARG A 127 12.80 -9.05 8.94
N VAL A 128 14.06 -9.08 9.38
CA VAL A 128 14.38 -9.16 10.81
C VAL A 128 14.09 -7.83 11.50
N ALA A 129 14.49 -6.70 10.91
CA ALA A 129 14.20 -5.36 11.41
C ALA A 129 12.70 -5.16 11.65
N PHE A 130 11.85 -5.51 10.68
CA PHE A 130 10.40 -5.38 10.80
C PHE A 130 9.83 -6.23 11.96
N ARG A 131 10.37 -7.43 12.19
CA ARG A 131 9.95 -8.26 13.32
C ARG A 131 10.39 -7.68 14.66
N ARG A 132 11.59 -7.11 14.73
CA ARG A 132 12.10 -6.43 15.93
C ARG A 132 11.31 -5.16 16.24
N PHE A 133 11.02 -4.35 15.22
CA PHE A 133 10.14 -3.19 15.33
C PHE A 133 8.78 -3.58 15.91
N ARG A 134 8.14 -4.63 15.38
CA ARG A 134 6.86 -5.14 15.91
C ARG A 134 6.94 -5.70 17.32
N ALA A 135 8.12 -6.07 17.78
CA ALA A 135 8.38 -6.56 19.14
C ALA A 135 8.76 -5.43 20.12
N GLY A 136 8.78 -4.17 19.68
CA GLY A 136 9.18 -3.02 20.51
C GLY A 136 10.69 -2.78 20.60
N ASP A 137 11.52 -3.64 20.01
CA ASP A 137 12.98 -3.57 20.05
C ASP A 137 13.50 -2.57 19.00
N MET A 138 13.35 -1.28 19.28
CA MET A 138 13.63 -0.17 18.36
C MET A 138 15.11 -0.06 18.02
N ASP A 139 16.01 -0.27 18.99
CA ASP A 139 17.46 -0.16 18.78
C ASP A 139 17.97 -1.24 17.81
N THR A 140 17.59 -2.50 18.03
CA THR A 140 17.96 -3.59 17.13
C THR A 140 17.28 -3.42 15.77
N ALA A 141 16.03 -2.95 15.74
CA ALA A 141 15.34 -2.67 14.49
C ALA A 141 16.06 -1.60 13.66
N LEU A 142 16.59 -0.54 14.30
CA LEU A 142 17.30 0.53 13.64
C LEU A 142 18.64 0.06 13.04
N ASP A 143 19.46 -0.66 13.80
CA ASP A 143 20.71 -1.23 13.28
C ASP A 143 20.46 -2.15 12.07
N LEU A 144 19.43 -3.01 12.17
CA LEU A 144 19.09 -3.92 11.09
C LEU A 144 18.50 -3.20 9.87
N VAL A 145 17.73 -2.12 10.05
CA VAL A 145 17.20 -1.35 8.92
C VAL A 145 18.30 -0.59 8.20
N ASP A 146 19.30 -0.06 8.90
CA ASP A 146 20.47 0.58 8.27
C ASP A 146 21.32 -0.43 7.51
N LYS A 147 21.49 -1.66 8.03
CA LYS A 147 22.10 -2.78 7.27
C LYS A 147 21.28 -3.14 6.03
N ALA A 148 19.95 -3.08 6.11
CA ALA A 148 19.08 -3.31 4.94
C ALA A 148 19.23 -2.21 3.88
N ILE A 149 19.36 -0.95 4.30
CA ILE A 149 19.63 0.19 3.43
C ILE A 149 21.00 0.04 2.76
N ALA A 150 22.04 -0.31 3.51
CA ALA A 150 23.37 -0.53 2.96
C ALA A 150 23.40 -1.68 1.94
N ALA A 151 22.69 -2.77 2.22
CA ALA A 151 22.60 -3.91 1.30
C ALA A 151 21.78 -3.60 0.04
N ARG A 152 20.74 -2.77 0.16
CA ARG A 152 19.83 -2.43 -0.95
C ARG A 152 19.35 -0.97 -0.86
N PRO A 153 20.14 -0.01 -1.36
CA PRO A 153 19.81 1.42 -1.23
C PRO A 153 18.54 1.87 -1.97
N ASP A 154 18.04 1.07 -2.92
CA ASP A 154 16.81 1.29 -3.69
C ASP A 154 15.53 0.73 -3.02
N PHE A 155 15.64 0.03 -1.88
CA PHE A 155 14.48 -0.53 -1.17
C PHE A 155 13.77 0.51 -0.32
N TRP A 156 12.78 1.19 -0.91
CA TRP A 156 12.01 2.25 -0.26
C TRP A 156 11.37 1.80 1.06
N GLU A 157 10.97 0.53 1.19
CA GLU A 157 10.38 -0.05 2.40
C GLU A 157 11.33 0.04 3.61
N SER A 158 12.65 -0.08 3.41
CA SER A 158 13.61 0.09 4.50
C SER A 158 13.64 1.52 5.02
N TYR A 159 13.57 2.51 4.14
CA TYR A 159 13.51 3.91 4.53
C TYR A 159 12.18 4.26 5.20
N GLN A 160 11.07 3.66 4.75
CA GLN A 160 9.77 3.78 5.42
C GLN A 160 9.82 3.19 6.83
N LEU A 161 10.36 1.98 6.99
CA LEU A 161 10.49 1.35 8.31
C LEU A 161 11.39 2.17 9.22
N ARG A 162 12.49 2.72 8.71
CA ARG A 162 13.34 3.65 9.47
C ARG A 162 12.59 4.90 9.91
N ALA A 163 11.74 5.46 9.05
CA ALA A 163 10.87 6.58 9.39
C ALA A 163 9.88 6.23 10.52
N LEU A 164 9.28 5.03 10.46
CA LEU A 164 8.40 4.54 11.53
C LEU A 164 9.14 4.34 12.85
N ILE A 165 10.36 3.77 12.83
CA ILE A 165 11.19 3.62 14.04
C ILE A 165 11.49 4.99 14.65
N PHE A 166 11.92 5.97 13.84
CA PHE A 166 12.17 7.32 14.34
C PHE A 166 10.90 8.02 14.84
N LEU A 167 9.75 7.80 14.18
CA LEU A 167 8.47 8.31 14.64
C LEU A 167 8.09 7.73 16.02
N THR A 168 8.28 6.42 16.24
CA THR A 168 8.04 5.80 17.54
C THR A 168 8.98 6.32 18.62
N ASN A 169 10.21 6.68 18.26
CA ASN A 169 11.18 7.32 19.16
C ASN A 169 11.01 8.86 19.23
N LEU A 170 9.91 9.41 18.70
CA LEU A 170 9.60 10.85 18.61
C LEU A 170 10.68 11.73 17.95
N ASP A 171 11.60 11.14 17.19
CA ASP A 171 12.57 11.88 16.40
C ASP A 171 11.97 12.28 15.05
N PHE A 172 11.08 13.27 15.10
CA PHE A 172 10.32 13.71 13.93
C PHE A 172 11.21 14.21 12.79
N SER A 173 12.35 14.82 13.12
CA SER A 173 13.32 15.31 12.12
C SER A 173 13.94 14.17 11.31
N ARG A 174 14.39 13.09 11.97
CA ARG A 174 14.92 11.92 11.26
C ARG A 174 13.82 11.08 10.62
N ALA A 175 12.62 11.06 11.20
CA ALA A 175 11.46 10.40 10.62
C ALA A 175 11.04 11.04 9.28
N GLU A 176 10.88 12.37 9.26
CA GLU A 176 10.53 13.14 8.05
C GLU A 176 11.57 12.91 6.94
N ARG A 177 12.87 12.99 7.29
CA ARG A 177 13.96 12.76 6.34
C ARG A 177 13.88 11.36 5.73
N SER A 178 13.71 10.33 6.55
CA SER A 178 13.64 8.94 6.11
C SER A 178 12.40 8.69 5.24
N ALA A 179 11.26 9.30 5.56
CA ALA A 179 10.05 9.22 4.74
C ALA A 179 10.25 9.91 3.38
N LYS A 180 10.88 11.08 3.33
CA LYS A 180 11.23 11.76 2.06
C LYS A 180 12.23 10.96 1.23
N GLU A 181 13.19 10.30 1.86
CA GLU A 181 14.10 9.39 1.16
C GLU A 181 13.35 8.20 0.54
N ALA A 182 12.38 7.62 1.24
CA ALA A 182 11.51 6.58 0.70
C ALA A 182 10.71 7.10 -0.51
N ILE A 183 10.12 8.29 -0.43
CA ILE A 183 9.39 8.94 -1.54
C ILE A 183 10.32 9.16 -2.76
N ALA A 184 11.54 9.65 -2.53
CA ALA A 184 12.50 9.89 -3.60
C ALA A 184 12.85 8.61 -4.38
N ARG A 185 12.79 7.45 -3.72
CA ARG A 185 13.05 6.13 -4.32
C ARG A 185 11.82 5.56 -4.99
N LYS A 186 10.63 5.78 -4.41
CA LYS A 186 9.36 5.34 -4.97
C LYS A 186 8.27 6.39 -4.76
N PRO A 187 8.09 7.32 -5.73
CA PRO A 187 7.15 8.43 -5.59
C PRO A 187 5.68 8.04 -5.49
N ASN A 188 5.30 6.82 -5.89
CA ASN A 188 3.94 6.30 -5.83
C ASN A 188 3.72 5.32 -4.65
N ALA A 189 4.63 5.28 -3.68
CA ALA A 189 4.47 4.45 -2.49
C ALA A 189 3.49 5.10 -1.50
N HIS A 190 2.19 4.87 -1.69
CA HIS A 190 1.13 5.35 -0.80
C HIS A 190 1.37 5.12 0.71
N PRO A 191 1.98 4.01 1.17
CA PRO A 191 2.23 3.82 2.60
C PRO A 191 3.20 4.85 3.18
N VAL A 192 4.11 5.38 2.36
CA VAL A 192 5.13 6.36 2.79
C VAL A 192 4.51 7.73 3.02
N TYR A 193 3.55 8.14 2.19
CA TYR A 193 2.80 9.37 2.40
C TYR A 193 1.96 9.30 3.67
N ASN A 194 1.40 8.13 3.99
CA ASN A 194 0.76 7.91 5.28
C ASN A 194 1.75 8.03 6.44
N THR A 195 2.95 7.43 6.34
CA THR A 195 4.00 7.59 7.37
C THR A 195 4.40 9.05 7.54
N LEU A 196 4.60 9.80 6.44
CA LEU A 196 4.92 11.22 6.48
C LEU A 196 3.78 12.05 7.11
N GLY A 197 2.53 11.71 6.79
CA GLY A 197 1.37 12.33 7.41
C GLY A 197 1.31 12.10 8.91
N GLN A 198 1.64 10.88 9.37
CA GLN A 198 1.72 10.58 10.81
C GLN A 198 2.83 11.37 11.51
N VAL A 199 3.99 11.53 10.87
CA VAL A 199 5.08 12.39 11.39
C VAL A 199 4.57 13.82 11.59
N TYR A 200 3.93 14.41 10.59
CA TYR A 200 3.38 15.75 10.71
C TYR A 200 2.22 15.87 11.71
N LEU A 201 1.38 14.84 11.82
CA LEU A 201 0.30 14.79 12.78
C LEU A 201 0.84 14.80 14.22
N ALA A 202 1.88 14.01 14.49
CA ALA A 202 2.57 13.98 15.79
C ALA A 202 3.27 15.31 16.12
N GLU A 203 3.76 16.03 15.11
CA GLU A 203 4.30 17.39 15.24
C GLU A 203 3.21 18.49 15.30
N ALA A 204 1.92 18.14 15.34
CA ALA A 204 0.79 19.06 15.27
C ALA A 204 0.78 19.97 14.02
N LYS A 205 1.46 19.57 12.93
CA LYS A 205 1.48 20.26 11.64
C LYS A 205 0.31 19.77 10.77
N PHE A 206 -0.92 20.02 11.20
CA PHE A 206 -2.13 19.40 10.65
C PHE A 206 -2.33 19.64 9.15
N ASP A 207 -2.01 20.84 8.62
CA ASP A 207 -2.11 21.11 7.18
C ASP A 207 -1.21 20.19 6.34
N LYS A 208 0.04 19.99 6.80
CA LYS A 208 1.01 19.11 6.12
C LYS A 208 0.61 17.65 6.27
N ALA A 209 0.06 17.28 7.41
CA ALA A 209 -0.45 15.94 7.68
C ALA A 209 -1.62 15.61 6.73
N ALA A 210 -2.63 16.48 6.68
CA ALA A 210 -3.80 16.36 5.80
C ALA A 210 -3.38 16.26 4.32
N ALA A 211 -2.45 17.11 3.86
CA ALA A 211 -1.91 17.02 2.50
C ALA A 211 -1.23 15.68 2.21
N SER A 212 -0.47 15.14 3.18
CA SER A 212 0.20 13.85 3.03
C SER A 212 -0.79 12.68 3.00
N PHE A 213 -1.82 12.69 3.86
CA PHE A 213 -2.88 11.68 3.82
C PHE A 213 -3.74 11.77 2.56
N ALA A 214 -4.01 12.98 2.06
CA ALA A 214 -4.67 13.19 0.78
C ALA A 214 -3.86 12.58 -0.37
N GLN A 215 -2.54 12.79 -0.42
CA GLN A 215 -1.67 12.12 -1.40
C GLN A 215 -1.71 10.59 -1.28
N ALA A 216 -1.76 10.05 -0.05
CA ALA A 216 -1.91 8.61 0.15
C ALA A 216 -3.26 8.09 -0.38
N LEU A 217 -4.34 8.85 -0.20
CA LEU A 217 -5.69 8.53 -0.70
C LEU A 217 -5.81 8.72 -2.23
N ASP A 218 -5.10 9.67 -2.83
CA ASP A 218 -5.05 9.83 -4.29
C ASP A 218 -4.43 8.59 -4.95
N LEU A 219 -3.42 8.01 -4.30
CA LEU A 219 -2.76 6.79 -4.75
C LEU A 219 -3.53 5.51 -4.39
N GLU A 220 -4.22 5.48 -3.25
CA GLU A 220 -5.00 4.33 -2.77
C GLU A 220 -6.31 4.79 -2.11
N ALA A 221 -7.30 5.12 -2.95
CA ALA A 221 -8.55 5.74 -2.52
C ALA A 221 -9.42 4.85 -1.62
N GLY A 222 -9.20 3.54 -1.60
CA GLY A 222 -9.98 2.57 -0.83
C GLY A 222 -9.48 2.35 0.61
N ASN A 223 -8.37 2.96 1.01
CA ASN A 223 -7.77 2.66 2.31
C ASN A 223 -8.49 3.37 3.46
N ALA A 224 -9.20 2.59 4.29
CA ALA A 224 -9.92 3.09 5.47
C ALA A 224 -9.00 3.78 6.49
N ILE A 225 -7.78 3.29 6.67
CA ILE A 225 -6.81 3.84 7.65
C ILE A 225 -6.34 5.23 7.21
N TYR A 226 -6.11 5.45 5.91
CA TYR A 226 -5.71 6.77 5.41
C TYR A 226 -6.83 7.80 5.57
N ARG A 227 -8.09 7.37 5.34
CA ARG A 227 -9.28 8.20 5.57
C ARG A 227 -9.44 8.55 7.05
N TYR A 228 -9.22 7.58 7.93
CA TYR A 228 -9.21 7.79 9.38
C TYR A 228 -8.16 8.83 9.80
N HIS A 229 -6.91 8.71 9.34
CA HIS A 229 -5.88 9.69 9.70
C HIS A 229 -6.15 11.10 9.14
N LEU A 230 -6.78 11.20 7.95
CA LEU A 230 -7.26 12.48 7.44
C LEU A 230 -8.35 13.07 8.36
N GLY A 231 -9.29 12.24 8.82
CA GLY A 231 -10.31 12.64 9.80
C GLY A 231 -9.72 13.15 11.11
N LEU A 232 -8.64 12.53 11.61
CA LEU A 232 -7.90 13.05 12.77
C LEU A 232 -7.34 14.45 12.53
N CYS A 233 -6.76 14.71 11.35
CA CYS A 233 -6.24 16.03 11.02
C CYS A 233 -7.35 17.08 11.01
N GLN A 234 -8.46 16.78 10.34
CA GLN A 234 -9.63 17.65 10.24
C GLN A 234 -10.24 17.93 11.62
N PHE A 235 -10.34 16.90 12.47
CA PHE A 235 -10.82 17.06 13.84
C PHE A 235 -9.92 18.03 14.64
N ARG A 236 -8.60 17.92 14.50
CA ARG A 236 -7.63 18.80 15.16
C ARG A 236 -7.59 20.21 14.58
N GLN A 237 -8.02 20.38 13.34
CA GLN A 237 -8.23 21.67 12.69
C GLN A 237 -9.59 22.29 13.04
N GLU A 238 -10.41 21.61 13.85
CA GLU A 238 -11.78 22.00 14.20
C GLU A 238 -12.76 21.99 13.01
N ASP A 239 -12.37 21.35 11.90
CA ASP A 239 -13.21 21.09 10.73
C ASP A 239 -14.12 19.87 11.01
N TYR A 240 -14.97 19.98 12.04
CA TYR A 240 -15.73 18.85 12.60
C TYR A 240 -16.69 18.20 11.61
N ARG A 241 -17.21 18.96 10.64
CA ARG A 241 -18.10 18.43 9.60
C ARG A 241 -17.35 17.49 8.66
N GLU A 242 -16.19 17.91 8.20
CA GLU A 242 -15.29 17.15 7.34
C GLU A 242 -14.72 15.94 8.10
N ALA A 243 -14.33 16.14 9.37
CA ALA A 243 -13.86 15.08 10.24
C ALA A 243 -14.92 13.96 10.39
N ALA A 244 -16.16 14.33 10.72
CA ALA A 244 -17.27 13.39 10.83
C ALA A 244 -17.48 12.61 9.53
N ALA A 245 -17.47 13.28 8.38
CA ALA A 245 -17.59 12.63 7.07
C ALA A 245 -16.44 11.64 6.80
N SER A 246 -15.21 12.00 7.16
CA SER A 246 -14.03 11.13 7.02
C SER A 246 -14.11 9.90 7.93
N PHE A 247 -14.55 10.05 9.19
CA PHE A 247 -14.72 8.92 10.09
C PHE A 247 -15.86 7.98 9.66
N ILE A 248 -17.00 8.53 9.21
CA ILE A 248 -18.10 7.72 8.66
C ILE A 248 -17.61 6.90 7.46
N ASP A 249 -16.87 7.50 6.53
CA ASP A 249 -16.32 6.78 5.38
C ASP A 249 -15.27 5.75 5.78
N ALA A 250 -14.41 6.05 6.76
CA ALA A 250 -13.43 5.10 7.28
C ALA A 250 -14.09 3.86 7.90
N ILE A 251 -15.11 4.06 8.75
CA ILE A 251 -15.89 2.98 9.38
C ILE A 251 -16.63 2.18 8.30
N GLY A 252 -17.28 2.85 7.34
CA GLY A 252 -18.02 2.19 6.25
C GLY A 252 -17.15 1.33 5.33
N ARG A 253 -15.84 1.62 5.25
CA ARG A 253 -14.85 0.84 4.49
C ARG A 253 -14.23 -0.33 5.27
N SER A 254 -14.68 -0.54 6.51
CA SER A 254 -14.15 -1.50 7.48
C SER A 254 -12.71 -1.18 7.90
N LEU A 255 -12.57 -0.80 9.17
CA LEU A 255 -11.28 -0.69 9.84
C LEU A 255 -10.89 -2.07 10.36
N ARG A 256 -9.72 -2.55 9.94
CA ARG A 256 -9.30 -3.94 10.21
C ARG A 256 -8.96 -4.20 11.67
N PHE A 257 -8.58 -3.16 12.42
CA PHE A 257 -8.14 -3.29 13.80
C PHE A 257 -9.12 -2.60 14.74
N LEU A 258 -9.42 -3.28 15.84
CA LEU A 258 -10.39 -2.85 16.85
C LEU A 258 -10.07 -1.46 17.41
N GLU A 259 -8.77 -1.17 17.61
CA GLU A 259 -8.26 0.12 18.08
C GLU A 259 -8.65 1.29 17.16
N TYR A 260 -8.47 1.13 15.84
CA TYR A 260 -8.84 2.17 14.87
C TYR A 260 -10.35 2.35 14.81
N GLU A 261 -11.11 1.26 14.90
CA GLU A 261 -12.57 1.32 14.85
C GLU A 261 -13.15 2.03 16.07
N LEU A 262 -12.68 1.69 17.27
CA LEU A 262 -13.02 2.39 18.50
C LEU A 262 -12.65 3.88 18.43
N GLN A 263 -11.41 4.20 18.04
CA GLN A 263 -10.97 5.58 17.90
C GLN A 263 -11.80 6.35 16.86
N ALA A 264 -12.15 5.73 15.73
CA ALA A 264 -12.97 6.37 14.71
C ALA A 264 -14.37 6.71 15.24
N HIS A 265 -15.01 5.80 15.99
CA HIS A 265 -16.30 6.07 16.63
C HIS A 265 -16.19 7.17 17.69
N TYR A 266 -15.11 7.16 18.48
CA TYR A 266 -14.84 8.19 19.49
C TYR A 266 -14.71 9.59 18.86
N TYR A 267 -13.85 9.75 17.85
CA TYR A 267 -13.67 11.05 17.21
C TYR A 267 -14.88 11.46 16.37
N LEU A 268 -15.63 10.52 15.81
CA LEU A 268 -16.92 10.81 15.18
C LEU A 268 -17.92 11.36 16.20
N TRP A 269 -18.05 10.70 17.36
CA TRP A 269 -18.91 11.15 18.46
C TRP A 269 -18.53 12.56 18.93
N ARG A 270 -17.24 12.82 19.19
CA ARG A 270 -16.74 14.16 19.56
C ARG A 270 -17.01 15.20 18.47
N SER A 271 -16.85 14.84 17.20
CA SER A 271 -17.16 15.73 16.08
C SER A 271 -18.65 16.10 16.04
N LEU A 272 -19.54 15.13 16.24
CA LEU A 272 -21.00 15.36 16.25
C LEU A 272 -21.46 16.20 17.45
N GLN A 273 -20.83 16.02 18.61
CA GLN A 273 -21.05 16.91 19.76
C GLN A 273 -20.66 18.36 19.45
N ALA A 274 -19.49 18.57 18.83
CA ALA A 274 -19.03 19.90 18.45
C ALA A 274 -19.96 20.55 17.39
N LEU A 275 -20.59 19.75 16.54
CA LEU A 275 -21.60 20.18 15.57
C LEU A 275 -23.00 20.40 16.19
N ASN A 276 -23.18 20.13 17.47
CA ASN A 276 -24.46 20.19 18.18
C ASN A 276 -25.54 19.29 17.55
N ASP A 277 -25.16 18.07 17.14
CA ASP A 277 -26.06 17.03 16.62
C ASP A 277 -26.20 15.88 17.66
N PRO A 278 -27.04 16.05 18.69
CA PRO A 278 -27.13 15.12 19.80
C PRO A 278 -27.75 13.77 19.42
N GLU A 279 -28.61 13.73 18.40
CA GLU A 279 -29.29 12.50 17.96
C GLU A 279 -28.29 11.54 17.31
N GLN A 280 -27.49 12.04 16.36
CA GLN A 280 -26.44 11.23 15.75
C GLN A 280 -25.34 10.90 16.75
N ALA A 281 -24.97 11.85 17.62
CA ALA A 281 -23.96 11.61 18.66
C ALA A 281 -24.38 10.46 19.59
N ALA A 282 -25.63 10.44 20.08
CA ALA A 282 -26.12 9.35 20.93
C ALA A 282 -26.04 7.99 20.23
N THR A 283 -26.43 7.94 18.95
CA THR A 283 -26.35 6.72 18.13
C THR A 283 -24.91 6.21 17.98
N VAL A 284 -23.97 7.12 17.71
CA VAL A 284 -22.55 6.75 17.56
C VAL A 284 -21.94 6.34 18.90
N HIS A 285 -22.36 6.98 20.00
CA HIS A 285 -21.91 6.62 21.35
C HIS A 285 -22.36 5.19 21.73
N GLU A 286 -23.60 4.82 21.45
CA GLU A 286 -24.08 3.43 21.67
C GLU A 286 -23.26 2.42 20.85
N LYS A 287 -22.96 2.73 19.58
CA LYS A 287 -22.09 1.89 18.76
C LYS A 287 -20.66 1.81 19.31
N MET A 288 -20.13 2.92 19.83
CA MET A 288 -18.82 2.97 20.45
C MET A 288 -18.73 2.04 21.66
N GLN A 289 -19.80 1.94 22.47
CA GLN A 289 -19.87 1.06 23.65
C GLN A 289 -19.70 -0.42 23.30
N ALA A 290 -20.05 -0.85 22.09
CA ALA A 290 -19.82 -2.22 21.62
C ALA A 290 -18.33 -2.58 21.49
N PHE A 291 -17.44 -1.59 21.53
CA PHE A 291 -15.99 -1.74 21.41
C PHE A 291 -15.23 -1.58 22.74
N VAL A 292 -15.89 -1.79 23.88
CA VAL A 292 -15.29 -1.65 25.22
C VAL A 292 -13.98 -2.45 25.40
N ASP A 293 -13.90 -3.64 24.79
CA ASP A 293 -12.70 -4.49 24.81
C ASP A 293 -11.50 -3.87 24.07
N GLY A 294 -11.73 -2.83 23.27
CA GLY A 294 -10.69 -2.03 22.62
C GLY A 294 -10.00 -1.02 23.54
N VAL A 295 -10.65 -0.62 24.64
CA VAL A 295 -10.10 0.39 25.57
C VAL A 295 -8.78 -0.10 26.21
N PRO A 296 -8.69 -1.34 26.77
CA PRO A 296 -7.43 -1.83 27.32
C PRO A 296 -6.31 -1.96 26.28
N LEU A 297 -6.65 -2.24 25.02
CA LEU A 297 -5.67 -2.35 23.93
C LEU A 297 -5.05 -1.00 23.59
N ILE A 298 -5.89 0.04 23.44
CA ILE A 298 -5.43 1.41 23.23
C ILE A 298 -4.62 1.88 24.44
N GLU A 299 -5.08 1.59 25.65
CA GLU A 299 -4.37 1.93 26.87
C GLU A 299 -2.98 1.30 26.89
N ALA A 300 -2.87 -0.02 26.72
CA ALA A 300 -1.59 -0.71 26.69
C ALA A 300 -0.65 -0.15 25.60
N GLN A 301 -1.17 0.07 24.38
CA GLN A 301 -0.40 0.62 23.27
C GLN A 301 0.11 2.04 23.53
N LEU A 302 -0.63 2.84 24.29
CA LEU A 302 -0.24 4.18 24.67
C LEU A 302 0.73 4.14 25.87
N THR A 303 0.41 3.41 26.93
CA THR A 303 1.24 3.37 28.15
C THR A 303 2.58 2.68 27.97
N ASP A 304 2.69 1.75 27.02
CA ASP A 304 3.96 1.11 26.67
C ASP A 304 4.90 2.04 25.87
N GLN A 305 4.41 3.18 25.37
CA GLN A 305 5.27 4.17 24.72
C GLN A 305 6.05 4.95 25.78
N PRO A 306 7.40 4.96 25.72
CA PRO A 306 8.26 5.62 26.71
C PRO A 306 7.88 7.08 26.96
N ASP A 307 7.38 7.74 25.93
CA ASP A 307 7.11 9.18 25.91
C ASP A 307 5.61 9.53 26.02
N TYR A 308 4.72 8.55 26.18
CA TYR A 308 3.29 8.81 26.43
C TYR A 308 3.03 9.79 27.59
N PRO A 309 3.81 9.78 28.70
CA PRO A 309 3.71 10.80 29.75
C PRO A 309 3.89 12.25 29.26
N HIS A 310 4.41 12.47 28.06
CA HIS A 310 4.72 13.78 27.48
C HIS A 310 3.80 14.18 26.30
N LEU A 311 2.75 13.40 26.00
CA LEU A 311 1.78 13.68 24.93
C LEU A 311 0.40 14.07 25.53
N PRO A 312 0.23 15.33 25.99
CA PRO A 312 -0.93 15.73 26.79
C PRO A 312 -2.27 15.61 26.05
N TYR A 313 -2.28 15.75 24.72
CA TYR A 313 -3.51 15.59 23.94
C TYR A 313 -3.97 14.13 23.89
N LEU A 314 -3.04 13.16 23.78
CA LEU A 314 -3.40 11.74 23.82
C LEU A 314 -3.86 11.31 25.21
N GLN A 315 -3.27 11.88 26.26
CA GLN A 315 -3.71 11.64 27.63
C GLN A 315 -5.12 12.18 27.86
N ALA A 316 -5.41 13.39 27.37
CA ALA A 316 -6.74 13.98 27.47
C ALA A 316 -7.78 13.15 26.71
N ASP A 317 -7.47 12.74 25.47
CA ASP A 317 -8.37 11.91 24.67
C ASP A 317 -8.59 10.53 25.33
N LEU A 318 -7.55 9.88 25.86
CA LEU A 318 -7.69 8.60 26.56
C LEU A 318 -8.47 8.74 27.87
N ALA A 319 -8.24 9.81 28.64
CA ALA A 319 -8.97 10.07 29.88
C ALA A 319 -10.45 10.34 29.62
N ASP A 320 -10.77 11.12 28.59
CA ASP A 320 -12.15 11.36 28.18
C ASP A 320 -12.80 10.08 27.65
N LEU A 321 -12.10 9.31 26.80
CA LEU A 321 -12.56 8.01 26.31
C LEU A 321 -12.92 7.08 27.47
N ARG A 322 -12.10 6.99 28.53
CA ARG A 322 -12.38 6.17 29.72
C ARG A 322 -13.64 6.57 30.46
N GLN A 323 -14.01 7.86 30.46
CA GLN A 323 -15.23 8.32 31.12
C GLN A 323 -16.50 7.93 30.34
N GLN A 324 -16.36 7.50 29.08
CA GLN A 324 -17.48 7.10 28.22
C GLN A 324 -17.88 5.61 28.35
N PHE A 325 -17.14 4.82 29.12
CA PHE A 325 -17.37 3.38 29.36
C PHE A 325 -17.52 3.09 30.85
#